data_AF-A0AAV3ZYP6-F1
#
_entry.id   AF-A0AAV3ZYP6-F1
#
_cell.length_a   1.000
_cell.length_b   1.000
_cell.length_c   1.000
_cell.angle_alpha   90.00
_cell.angle_beta   90.00
_cell.angle_gamma   90.00
#
_symmetry.space_group_name_H-M   'P 1'
#
loop_
_entity.id
_entity.type
_entity.pdbx_description
1 polymer ?
#
loop_
_entity_poly.entity_id
_entity_poly.type
_entity_poly.pdbx_seq_one_letter_code
_entity_poly.pdbx_strand_id
1 'polypeptide(L)'
;MCGLNHLPQSYSAFCLISQLIAEAFLSIIKYLFALSDNFFPAYAKENKKEKQLWFSYVRGIKLVLTRDTRVLVEARITCGILLCEEKLPPTNTKSSFNMSVFKNQPTCSRSPEDELESRVLVASINSENPNISRVTDASKVFGVLGIRNASLRIDMFKHDDCSSDFTCEVQGLDNREIIIWPMRF
;
A
#
# COMPACT_ATOMS: atom_id res chain seq x y z
N MET A 1 -4.58 51.25 -0.75
CA MET A 1 -4.53 51.70 0.66
C MET A 1 -5.46 50.83 1.48
N CYS A 2 -4.92 49.89 2.26
CA CYS A 2 -5.58 49.24 3.40
C CYS A 2 -4.50 49.07 4.47
N GLY A 3 -4.83 49.50 5.69
CA GLY A 3 -3.89 49.87 6.74
C GLY A 3 -3.29 48.70 7.51
N LEU A 4 -2.04 48.92 7.93
CA LEU A 4 -1.34 48.17 8.97
C LEU A 4 -1.92 48.52 10.34
N ASN A 5 -2.55 47.55 11.00
CA ASN A 5 -2.84 47.63 12.42
C ASN A 5 -1.83 46.77 13.19
N HIS A 6 -1.16 47.43 14.14
CA HIS A 6 -0.34 46.90 15.21
C HIS A 6 -1.01 45.71 15.93
N LEU A 7 -0.28 44.59 16.07
CA LEU A 7 -0.59 43.53 17.04
C LEU A 7 0.37 43.60 18.25
N PRO A 8 -0.10 43.19 19.45
CA PRO A 8 0.60 43.41 20.71
C PRO A 8 1.72 42.38 20.97
N GLN A 9 2.67 42.86 21.76
CA GLN A 9 3.98 42.29 22.08
C GLN A 9 3.89 41.22 23.20
N SER A 10 2.99 40.24 23.08
CA SER A 10 2.77 39.19 24.10
C SER A 10 3.04 37.75 23.63
N TYR A 11 3.54 37.56 22.41
CA TYR A 11 3.82 36.23 21.83
C TYR A 11 5.17 35.60 22.25
N SER A 12 5.98 36.28 23.06
CA SER A 12 7.32 35.82 23.45
C SER A 12 7.30 34.59 24.38
N ALA A 13 6.37 34.54 25.34
CA ALA A 13 6.36 33.47 26.35
C ALA A 13 5.81 32.13 25.82
N PHE A 14 4.84 32.17 24.90
CA PHE A 14 4.25 30.95 24.32
C PHE A 14 5.23 30.21 23.39
N CYS A 15 6.16 30.93 22.76
CA CYS A 15 7.14 30.35 21.84
C CYS A 15 8.21 29.52 22.58
N LEU A 16 8.61 29.95 23.77
CA LEU A 16 9.59 29.22 24.59
C LEU A 16 9.00 27.90 25.15
N ILE A 17 7.71 27.88 25.50
CA ILE A 17 7.04 26.68 26.00
C ILE A 17 6.88 25.64 24.88
N SER A 18 6.49 26.06 23.67
CA SER A 18 6.37 25.12 22.54
C SER A 18 7.72 24.54 22.12
N GLN A 19 8.81 25.30 22.26
CA GLN A 19 10.16 24.82 21.95
C GLN A 19 10.67 23.79 22.99
N LEU A 20 10.39 24.00 24.28
CA LEU A 20 10.71 23.03 25.34
C LEU A 20 9.93 21.70 25.19
N ILE A 21 8.66 21.78 24.77
CA ILE A 21 7.84 20.57 24.51
C ILE A 21 8.40 19.80 23.31
N ALA A 22 8.83 20.48 22.24
CA ALA A 22 9.40 19.82 21.05
C ALA A 22 10.70 19.06 21.37
N GLU A 23 11.58 19.63 22.20
CA GLU A 23 12.83 18.97 22.61
C GLU A 23 12.58 17.75 23.52
N ALA A 24 11.59 17.84 24.42
CA ALA A 24 11.20 16.71 25.26
C ALA A 24 10.63 15.55 24.42
N PHE A 25 9.79 15.84 23.43
CA PHE A 25 9.25 14.83 22.52
C PHE A 25 10.33 14.13 21.70
N LEU A 26 11.30 14.86 21.16
CA LEU A 26 12.40 14.28 20.40
C LEU A 26 13.29 13.38 21.27
N SER A 27 13.47 13.73 22.55
CA SER A 27 14.20 12.90 23.51
C SER A 27 13.46 11.59 23.80
N ILE A 28 12.14 11.64 24.00
CA ILE A 28 11.30 10.44 24.20
C ILE A 28 11.33 9.53 22.97
N ILE A 29 11.24 10.09 21.76
CA ILE A 29 11.31 9.31 20.51
C ILE A 29 12.66 8.61 20.37
N LYS A 30 13.77 9.29 20.68
CA LYS A 30 15.11 8.66 20.70
C LYS A 30 15.20 7.53 21.71
N TYR A 31 14.60 7.70 22.88
CA TYR A 31 14.59 6.67 23.92
C TYR A 31 13.76 5.44 23.52
N LEU A 32 12.61 5.66 22.85
CA LEU A 32 11.76 4.58 22.32
C LEU A 32 12.45 3.81 21.19
N PHE A 33 13.17 4.49 20.30
CA PHE A 33 13.98 3.83 19.27
C PHE A 33 15.14 3.01 19.87
N ALA A 34 15.82 3.54 20.90
CA ALA A 34 16.87 2.80 21.59
C ALA A 34 16.35 1.54 22.33
N LEU A 35 15.08 1.56 22.76
CA LEU A 35 14.43 0.40 23.37
C LEU A 35 14.01 -0.65 22.33
N SER A 36 13.64 -0.26 21.09
CA SER A 36 13.28 -1.23 20.03
C SER A 36 14.47 -2.02 19.51
N ASP A 37 15.67 -1.44 19.50
CA ASP A 37 16.88 -2.09 19.00
C ASP A 37 17.40 -3.24 19.90
N ASN A 38 16.91 -3.33 21.14
CA ASN A 38 17.29 -4.39 22.08
C ASN A 38 16.33 -5.59 22.10
N PHE A 39 15.21 -5.57 21.35
CA PHE A 39 14.18 -6.62 21.43
C PHE A 39 14.16 -7.61 20.24
N PHE A 40 15.05 -7.47 19.25
CA PHE A 40 15.15 -8.42 18.14
C PHE A 40 16.57 -8.99 18.00
N PRO A 41 16.82 -10.21 18.52
CA PRO A 41 18.05 -10.91 18.19
C PRO A 41 17.91 -11.56 16.81
N ALA A 42 18.88 -11.23 15.94
CA ALA A 42 19.52 -12.09 14.96
C ALA A 42 18.64 -12.96 14.04
N TYR A 43 18.41 -12.49 12.81
CA TYR A 43 18.47 -13.37 11.63
C TYR A 43 19.28 -12.73 10.50
N ALA A 44 20.49 -13.28 10.35
CA ALA A 44 21.22 -13.59 9.13
C ALA A 44 21.31 -12.56 7.98
N LYS A 45 22.52 -11.96 7.92
CA LYS A 45 23.51 -12.06 6.83
C LYS A 45 23.13 -11.53 5.44
N GLU A 46 23.81 -10.44 5.10
CA GLU A 46 23.88 -9.73 3.83
C GLU A 46 23.94 -10.62 2.58
N ASN A 47 23.03 -10.35 1.65
CA ASN A 47 23.36 -10.28 0.24
C ASN A 47 22.68 -9.06 -0.39
N LYS A 48 23.40 -8.46 -1.32
CA LYS A 48 23.25 -7.11 -1.87
C LYS A 48 21.95 -6.96 -2.70
N LYS A 49 21.17 -5.92 -2.39
CA LYS A 49 20.17 -5.22 -3.23
C LYS A 49 18.97 -6.02 -3.78
N GLU A 50 18.04 -6.35 -2.91
CA GLU A 50 16.60 -6.18 -3.19
C GLU A 50 15.88 -6.25 -1.84
N LYS A 51 15.35 -5.12 -1.35
CA LYS A 51 14.55 -5.11 -0.11
C LYS A 51 13.17 -5.68 -0.42
N GLN A 52 13.10 -7.00 -0.66
CA GLN A 52 11.83 -7.72 -0.64
C GLN A 52 11.44 -7.90 0.83
N LEU A 53 10.51 -7.07 1.30
CA LEU A 53 9.86 -7.27 2.60
C LEU A 53 8.92 -8.47 2.49
N TRP A 54 9.27 -9.56 3.18
CA TRP A 54 8.43 -10.75 3.30
C TRP A 54 7.74 -10.74 4.68
N PHE A 55 6.41 -10.74 4.70
CA PHE A 55 5.62 -10.92 5.93
C PHE A 55 4.87 -12.26 5.93
N SER A 56 5.14 -13.01 7.01
CA SER A 56 4.44 -14.10 7.73
C SER A 56 3.50 -15.10 7.02
N TYR A 57 3.65 -16.35 7.47
CA TYR A 57 3.07 -17.61 6.99
C TYR A 57 1.70 -17.89 7.65
N VAL A 58 0.63 -17.25 7.17
CA VAL A 58 -0.77 -17.66 7.36
C VAL A 58 -1.46 -17.35 6.04
N ARG A 59 -1.94 -18.37 5.28
CA ARG A 59 -2.55 -18.25 3.93
C ARG A 59 -2.24 -16.92 3.26
N GLY A 60 -0.97 -16.78 2.88
CA GLY A 60 -0.37 -15.48 2.64
C GLY A 60 -0.70 -14.98 1.24
N ILE A 61 -1.53 -13.94 1.17
CA ILE A 61 -1.55 -13.06 0.02
C ILE A 61 -0.17 -12.42 -0.05
N LYS A 62 0.55 -12.71 -1.12
CA LYS A 62 1.86 -12.11 -1.40
C LYS A 62 1.62 -10.84 -2.19
N LEU A 63 1.78 -9.70 -1.51
CA LEU A 63 1.75 -8.38 -2.14
C LEU A 63 3.19 -7.86 -2.27
N VAL A 64 3.65 -7.66 -3.49
CA VAL A 64 4.98 -7.10 -3.79
C VAL A 64 4.81 -5.85 -4.64
N LEU A 65 5.29 -4.72 -4.11
CA LEU A 65 5.43 -3.48 -4.86
C LEU A 65 6.92 -3.23 -5.09
N THR A 66 7.35 -3.30 -6.35
CA THR A 66 8.73 -2.99 -6.73
C THR A 66 8.74 -1.63 -7.41
N ARG A 67 9.17 -0.60 -6.66
CA ARG A 67 9.40 0.76 -7.18
C ARG A 67 10.75 0.84 -7.89
N ASP A 68 10.90 1.82 -8.78
CA ASP A 68 12.11 2.08 -9.58
C ASP A 68 12.48 0.99 -10.59
N THR A 69 11.58 0.04 -10.83
CA THR A 69 11.72 -0.96 -11.88
C THR A 69 11.48 -0.31 -13.23
N ARG A 70 12.54 0.12 -13.92
CA ARG A 70 12.45 0.63 -15.29
C ARG A 70 12.48 -0.54 -16.28
N VAL A 71 11.32 -1.12 -16.53
CA VAL A 71 11.13 -2.12 -17.57
C VAL A 71 10.51 -1.44 -18.78
N LEU A 72 11.08 -1.66 -19.96
CA LEU A 72 10.44 -1.24 -21.20
C LEU A 72 9.36 -2.27 -21.56
N VAL A 73 8.10 -1.89 -21.39
CA VAL A 73 6.94 -2.70 -21.76
C VAL A 73 6.27 -2.00 -22.93
N GLU A 74 6.32 -2.59 -24.13
CA GLU A 74 5.59 -2.10 -25.31
C GLU A 74 5.79 -0.59 -25.56
N ALA A 75 7.06 -0.14 -25.51
CA ALA A 75 7.50 1.25 -25.67
C ALA A 75 7.21 2.21 -24.51
N ARG A 76 6.72 1.74 -23.36
CA ARG A 76 6.53 2.54 -22.13
C ARG A 76 7.50 2.09 -21.05
N ILE A 77 8.06 3.04 -20.30
CA ILE A 77 8.93 2.75 -19.16
C ILE A 77 8.05 2.63 -17.93
N THR A 78 8.10 1.49 -17.24
CA THR A 78 7.43 1.32 -15.95
C THR A 78 8.18 2.10 -14.87
N CYS A 79 7.46 2.68 -13.91
CA CYS A 79 8.06 3.22 -12.68
C CYS A 79 7.84 2.29 -11.47
N GLY A 80 6.93 1.32 -11.59
CA GLY A 80 6.63 0.39 -10.53
C GLY A 80 5.84 -0.80 -11.03
N ILE A 81 5.98 -1.93 -10.33
CA ILE A 81 5.21 -3.15 -10.59
C ILE A 81 4.57 -3.57 -9.27
N LEU A 82 3.25 -3.65 -9.26
CA LEU A 82 2.47 -4.22 -8.18
C LEU A 82 2.07 -5.64 -8.57
N LEU A 83 2.42 -6.60 -7.72
CA LEU A 83 2.08 -8.00 -7.88
C LEU A 83 1.30 -8.44 -6.64
N CYS A 84 0.06 -8.88 -6.85
CA CYS A 84 -0.74 -9.55 -5.84
C CYS A 84 -0.94 -11.02 -6.24
N GLU A 85 -0.48 -11.93 -5.40
CA GLU A 85 -0.62 -13.37 -5.62
C GLU A 85 -1.21 -14.05 -4.40
N GLU A 86 -2.15 -14.96 -4.63
CA GLU A 86 -2.67 -15.85 -3.59
C GLU A 86 -2.67 -17.29 -4.06
N LYS A 87 -2.29 -18.19 -3.14
CA LYS A 87 -2.46 -19.63 -3.31
C LYS A 87 -3.83 -20.03 -2.81
N LEU A 88 -4.72 -20.38 -3.74
CA LEU A 88 -6.07 -20.80 -3.43
C LEU A 88 -6.08 -22.23 -2.88
N PRO A 89 -6.96 -22.55 -1.92
CA PRO A 89 -7.11 -23.91 -1.44
C PRO A 89 -7.58 -24.82 -2.60
N PRO A 90 -7.12 -26.09 -2.64
CA PRO A 90 -7.63 -27.06 -3.60
C PRO A 90 -9.11 -27.29 -3.31
N THR A 91 -9.95 -26.71 -4.15
CA THR A 91 -11.40 -26.70 -3.97
C THR A 91 -12.00 -27.82 -4.82
N ASN A 92 -12.48 -28.88 -4.15
CA ASN A 92 -13.18 -30.00 -4.79
C ASN A 92 -14.64 -29.64 -5.17
N THR A 93 -15.08 -28.44 -4.79
CA THR A 93 -16.39 -27.85 -5.05
C THR A 93 -16.18 -26.47 -5.67
N LYS A 94 -17.13 -26.00 -6.50
CA LYS A 94 -17.08 -24.70 -7.22
C LYS A 94 -17.01 -23.49 -6.27
N SER A 95 -15.88 -23.29 -5.60
CA SER A 95 -15.69 -22.09 -4.80
C SER A 95 -15.39 -20.93 -5.69
N SER A 96 -16.30 -19.95 -5.63
CA SER A 96 -16.16 -18.74 -6.40
C SER A 96 -15.22 -17.82 -5.63
N PHE A 97 -14.15 -17.39 -6.27
CA PHE A 97 -13.17 -16.48 -5.68
C PHE A 97 -13.23 -15.16 -6.43
N ASN A 98 -13.00 -14.07 -5.70
CA ASN A 98 -12.81 -12.74 -6.25
C ASN A 98 -11.51 -12.18 -5.71
N MET A 99 -10.61 -11.75 -6.59
CA MET A 99 -9.40 -11.01 -6.23
C MET A 99 -9.47 -9.64 -6.88
N SER A 100 -9.29 -8.60 -6.07
CA SER A 100 -9.40 -7.20 -6.49
C SER A 100 -8.24 -6.36 -5.95
N VAL A 101 -7.79 -5.41 -6.76
CA VAL A 101 -6.80 -4.40 -6.35
C VAL A 101 -7.43 -3.03 -6.38
N PHE A 102 -7.27 -2.31 -5.29
CA PHE A 102 -7.76 -0.96 -5.09
C PHE A 102 -6.60 0.01 -4.95
N LYS A 103 -6.75 1.20 -5.51
CA LYS A 103 -5.89 2.35 -5.29
C LYS A 103 -6.55 3.25 -4.24
N ASN A 104 -5.82 3.59 -3.19
CA ASN A 104 -6.31 4.51 -2.17
C ASN A 104 -6.16 5.95 -2.70
N GLN A 105 -7.21 6.77 -2.59
CA GLN A 105 -7.14 8.19 -2.88
C GLN A 105 -6.83 8.97 -1.61
N PRO A 106 -5.89 9.93 -1.64
CA PRO A 106 -5.69 10.84 -0.52
C PRO A 106 -6.93 11.72 -0.35
N THR A 107 -7.65 11.55 0.75
CA THR A 107 -8.79 12.41 1.11
C THR A 107 -8.27 13.68 1.77
N CYS A 108 -8.25 14.79 1.04
CA CYS A 108 -7.75 16.05 1.60
C CYS A 108 -8.67 16.69 2.67
N SER A 109 -9.94 16.28 2.82
CA SER A 109 -10.90 17.00 3.71
C SER A 109 -12.19 16.24 4.06
N ARG A 110 -12.15 14.96 4.46
CA ARG A 110 -13.40 14.25 4.86
C ARG A 110 -13.32 13.59 6.23
N SER A 111 -14.49 13.54 6.89
CA SER A 111 -14.73 12.92 8.19
C SER A 111 -14.23 11.47 8.22
N PRO A 112 -13.66 10.98 9.32
CA PRO A 112 -13.15 9.60 9.44
C PRO A 112 -14.20 8.49 9.18
N GLU A 113 -15.49 8.83 9.14
CA GLU A 113 -16.57 7.90 8.80
C GLU A 113 -16.67 7.60 7.28
N ASP A 114 -16.06 8.41 6.41
CA ASP A 114 -16.06 8.27 4.94
C ASP A 114 -14.80 7.57 4.38
N GLU A 115 -13.89 7.06 5.23
CA GLU A 115 -12.61 6.49 4.77
C GLU A 115 -12.77 5.29 3.82
N LEU A 116 -13.89 4.55 3.88
CA LEU A 116 -14.16 3.43 2.98
C LEU A 116 -14.50 3.88 1.54
N GLU A 117 -14.99 5.11 1.33
CA GLU A 117 -15.45 5.58 0.01
C GLU A 117 -14.32 6.06 -0.92
N SER A 118 -13.10 6.22 -0.41
CA SER A 118 -12.00 6.83 -1.19
C SER A 118 -11.12 5.83 -1.95
N ARG A 119 -11.61 4.63 -2.23
CA ARG A 119 -10.85 3.59 -2.96
C ARG A 119 -11.35 3.47 -4.40
N VAL A 120 -10.42 3.46 -5.34
CA VAL A 120 -10.71 3.24 -6.76
C VAL A 120 -10.32 1.81 -7.14
N LEU A 121 -11.27 1.04 -7.67
CA LEU A 121 -10.99 -0.27 -8.23
C LEU A 121 -10.07 -0.16 -9.44
N VAL A 122 -8.89 -0.78 -9.36
CA VAL A 122 -7.91 -0.81 -10.46
C VAL A 122 -8.13 -2.04 -11.33
N ALA A 123 -8.31 -3.19 -10.70
CA ALA A 123 -8.46 -4.47 -11.38
C ALA A 123 -9.22 -5.47 -10.50
N SER A 124 -9.99 -6.35 -11.13
CA SER A 124 -10.65 -7.48 -10.47
C SER A 124 -10.67 -8.68 -11.40
N ILE A 125 -10.49 -9.87 -10.83
CA ILE A 125 -10.68 -11.16 -11.47
C ILE A 125 -11.59 -12.01 -10.59
N ASN A 126 -12.49 -12.74 -11.21
CA ASN A 126 -13.42 -13.62 -10.51
C ASN A 126 -13.76 -14.84 -11.37
N SER A 127 -14.58 -15.76 -10.87
CA SER A 127 -14.93 -16.97 -11.60
C SER A 127 -15.68 -16.73 -12.92
N GLU A 128 -16.36 -15.58 -13.08
CA GLU A 128 -17.03 -15.20 -14.32
C GLU A 128 -16.05 -14.59 -15.32
N ASN A 129 -15.11 -13.77 -14.82
CA ASN A 129 -14.05 -13.12 -15.57
C ASN A 129 -12.67 -13.55 -15.01
N PRO A 130 -12.24 -14.79 -15.30
CA PRO A 130 -11.05 -15.36 -14.69
C PRO A 130 -9.76 -14.76 -15.25
N ASN A 131 -9.80 -14.10 -16.40
CA ASN A 131 -8.64 -13.50 -17.03
C ASN A 131 -8.94 -12.06 -17.39
N ILE A 132 -7.98 -11.17 -17.12
CA ILE A 132 -8.03 -9.77 -17.57
C ILE A 132 -6.68 -9.38 -18.16
N SER A 133 -6.72 -8.69 -19.28
CA SER A 133 -5.55 -8.05 -19.89
C SER A 133 -6.01 -6.70 -20.42
N ARG A 134 -5.54 -5.63 -19.78
CA ARG A 134 -5.95 -4.26 -20.12
C ARG A 134 -4.73 -3.36 -20.11
N VAL A 135 -4.63 -2.49 -21.12
CA VAL A 135 -3.63 -1.43 -21.17
C VAL A 135 -4.35 -0.09 -21.13
N THR A 136 -3.87 0.81 -20.28
CA THR A 136 -4.31 2.20 -20.17
C THR A 136 -3.09 3.12 -20.21
N ASP A 137 -3.30 4.43 -20.31
CA ASP A 137 -2.19 5.40 -20.22
C ASP A 137 -1.51 5.45 -18.86
N ALA A 138 -2.18 5.01 -17.81
CA ALA A 138 -1.66 4.98 -16.45
C ALA A 138 -0.91 3.67 -16.15
N SER A 139 -1.47 2.54 -16.61
CA SER A 139 -0.98 1.22 -16.24
C SER A 139 -1.35 0.13 -17.25
N LYS A 140 -0.63 -0.98 -17.17
CA LYS A 140 -0.95 -2.25 -17.82
C LYS A 140 -1.28 -3.28 -16.75
N VAL A 141 -2.45 -3.89 -16.90
CA VAL A 141 -3.03 -4.83 -15.94
C VAL A 141 -3.10 -6.20 -16.59
N PHE A 142 -2.58 -7.20 -15.89
CA PHE A 142 -2.74 -8.61 -16.21
C PHE A 142 -3.27 -9.35 -14.98
N GLY A 143 -4.30 -10.16 -15.16
CA GLY A 143 -4.84 -10.99 -14.09
C GLY A 143 -5.26 -12.35 -14.58
N VAL A 144 -5.05 -13.36 -13.74
CA VAL A 144 -5.40 -14.74 -14.00
C VAL A 144 -5.89 -15.39 -12.70
N LEU A 145 -7.08 -15.98 -12.75
CA LEU A 145 -7.68 -16.83 -11.73
C LEU A 145 -7.60 -18.28 -12.21
N GLY A 146 -6.61 -19.00 -11.70
CA GLY A 146 -6.42 -20.42 -11.93
C GLY A 146 -7.03 -21.29 -10.83
N ILE A 147 -6.90 -22.61 -10.99
CA ILE A 147 -7.50 -23.60 -10.08
C ILE A 147 -6.88 -23.54 -8.66
N ARG A 148 -5.61 -23.11 -8.55
CA ARG A 148 -4.86 -23.10 -7.29
C ARG A 148 -4.15 -21.78 -7.01
N ASN A 149 -4.32 -20.81 -7.89
CA ASN A 149 -3.63 -19.54 -7.81
C ASN A 149 -4.51 -18.42 -8.36
N ALA A 150 -4.47 -17.28 -7.69
CA ALA A 150 -4.97 -16.02 -8.21
C ALA A 150 -3.77 -15.07 -8.31
N SER A 151 -3.65 -14.36 -9.43
CA SER A 151 -2.56 -13.41 -9.64
C SER A 151 -3.09 -12.16 -10.34
N LEU A 152 -2.75 -11.00 -9.81
CA LEU A 152 -2.91 -9.70 -10.45
C LEU A 152 -1.55 -9.00 -10.50
N ARG A 153 -1.17 -8.57 -11.69
CA ARG A 153 0.02 -7.78 -11.97
C ARG A 153 -0.38 -6.46 -12.60
N ILE A 154 0.10 -5.36 -12.02
CA ILE A 154 -0.13 -4.00 -12.50
C ILE A 154 1.23 -3.35 -12.72
N ASP A 155 1.58 -3.16 -13.99
CA ASP A 155 2.75 -2.40 -14.42
C ASP A 155 2.32 -0.91 -14.52
N MET A 156 2.91 -0.05 -13.70
CA MET A 156 2.55 1.38 -13.62
C MET A 156 3.51 2.24 -14.44
N PHE A 157 2.96 3.18 -15.20
CA PHE A 157 3.72 4.07 -16.09
C PHE A 157 3.82 5.51 -15.58
N LYS A 158 2.83 5.99 -14.80
CA LYS A 158 2.81 7.36 -14.27
C LYS A 158 3.41 7.41 -12.87
N HIS A 159 4.18 8.47 -12.61
CA HIS A 159 4.85 8.67 -11.32
C HIS A 159 3.85 8.72 -10.14
N ASP A 160 2.72 9.40 -10.33
CA ASP A 160 1.68 9.51 -9.30
C ASP A 160 1.14 8.13 -8.87
N ASP A 161 1.00 7.20 -9.82
CA ASP A 161 0.57 5.83 -9.53
C ASP A 161 1.64 5.06 -8.75
N CYS A 162 2.92 5.26 -9.07
CA CYS A 162 4.04 4.59 -8.40
C CYS A 162 4.25 5.02 -6.94
N SER A 163 3.81 6.23 -6.59
CA SER A 163 3.84 6.78 -5.23
C SER A 163 2.52 6.59 -4.48
N SER A 164 1.52 5.95 -5.09
CA SER A 164 0.23 5.73 -4.46
C SER A 164 0.22 4.49 -3.55
N ASP A 165 -0.75 4.48 -2.64
CA ASP A 165 -1.04 3.32 -1.80
C ASP A 165 -2.05 2.40 -2.48
N PHE A 166 -1.83 1.10 -2.34
CA PHE A 166 -2.67 0.07 -2.92
C PHE A 166 -3.08 -0.94 -1.86
N THR A 167 -4.26 -1.49 -2.06
CA THR A 167 -4.80 -2.58 -1.24
C THR A 167 -5.13 -3.74 -2.17
N CYS A 168 -4.67 -4.93 -1.83
CA CYS A 168 -5.15 -6.15 -2.49
C CYS A 168 -6.12 -6.87 -1.56
N GLU A 169 -7.25 -7.27 -2.12
CA GLU A 169 -8.32 -7.96 -1.41
C GLU A 169 -8.63 -9.25 -2.14
N VAL A 170 -8.75 -10.33 -1.37
CA VAL A 170 -9.25 -11.60 -1.89
C VAL A 170 -10.40 -12.08 -1.02
N GLN A 171 -11.48 -12.44 -1.70
CA GLN A 171 -12.72 -12.86 -1.09
C GLN A 171 -13.11 -14.23 -1.64
N GLY A 172 -13.31 -15.18 -0.74
CA GLY A 172 -14.10 -16.37 -1.04
C GLY A 172 -15.58 -15.97 -1.05
N LEU A 173 -16.33 -16.32 -2.09
CA LEU A 173 -17.78 -16.08 -2.12
C LEU A 173 -18.53 -17.15 -1.31
N ASP A 174 -17.95 -18.34 -1.17
CA ASP A 174 -18.52 -19.46 -0.41
C ASP A 174 -18.33 -19.30 1.11
N ASN A 175 -17.17 -18.77 1.51
CA ASN A 175 -16.84 -18.45 2.89
C ASN A 175 -16.70 -16.94 2.94
N ARG A 176 -17.58 -16.24 3.66
CA ARG A 176 -17.61 -14.76 3.81
C ARG A 176 -16.34 -14.15 4.46
N GLU A 177 -15.21 -14.83 4.38
CA GLU A 177 -13.89 -14.42 4.80
C GLU A 177 -13.29 -13.49 3.73
N ILE A 178 -13.14 -12.22 4.08
CA ILE A 178 -12.46 -11.21 3.27
C ILE A 178 -11.09 -11.00 3.89
N ILE A 179 -10.04 -11.24 3.12
CA ILE A 179 -8.67 -10.99 3.56
C ILE A 179 -8.20 -9.68 2.89
N ILE A 180 -7.96 -8.66 3.71
CA ILE A 180 -7.55 -7.32 3.28
C ILE A 180 -6.10 -7.08 3.69
N TRP A 181 -5.24 -6.77 2.72
CA TRP A 181 -3.86 -6.37 2.99
C TRP A 181 -3.61 -4.94 2.51
N PRO A 182 -3.64 -3.95 3.44
CA PRO A 182 -3.28 -2.59 3.10
C PRO A 182 -1.76 -2.47 2.94
N MET A 183 -1.33 -1.84 1.86
CA MET A 183 0.05 -1.38 1.72
C MET A 183 0.07 0.12 2.05
N ARG A 184 0.71 0.47 3.17
CA ARG A 184 1.05 1.85 3.53
C ARG A 184 2.56 1.98 3.57
N PHE A 185 3.09 3.08 3.06
CA PHE A 185 4.53 3.38 3.08
C PHE A 185 4.84 4.63 3.89
#